data_AF-A0A3A4WFE1-F1
#
_entry.id   AF-A0A3A4WFE1-F1
#
_cell.length_a   1.000
_cell.length_b   1.000
_cell.length_c   1.000
_cell.angle_alpha   90.00
_cell.angle_beta   90.00
_cell.angle_gamma   90.00
#
_symmetry.space_group_name_H-M   'P 1'
#
loop_
_entity.id
_entity.type
_entity.pdbx_description
1 polymer ?
#
loop_
_entity_poly.entity_id
_entity_poly.type
_entity_poly.pdbx_seq_one_letter_code
_entity_poly.pdbx_strand_id
1 'polypeptide(L)'
;MFEAIKYFSVFAFNAADKMEETAHEIAEKRRERMEAFRKQQKEMAERMREKFEEQRSEVSGKAREQILQVLAETGVATKSEVDELKTMISELSVKVDLLAATAKKK
;
A
#
# COMPACT_ATOMS: atom_id res chain seq x y z
N MET A 1 -60.99 -5.74 24.03
CA MET A 1 -60.01 -6.59 23.31
C MET A 1 -59.53 -5.96 22.01
N PHE A 2 -60.44 -5.50 21.13
CA PHE A 2 -60.08 -4.92 19.83
C PHE A 2 -59.23 -3.63 19.92
N GLU A 3 -59.51 -2.76 20.90
CA GLU A 3 -58.71 -1.55 21.12
C GLU A 3 -57.27 -1.86 21.57
N ALA A 4 -57.09 -2.84 22.44
CA ALA A 4 -55.76 -3.25 22.89
C ALA A 4 -54.90 -3.78 21.74
N ILE A 5 -55.52 -4.53 20.81
CA ILE A 5 -54.85 -5.00 19.59
C ILE A 5 -54.46 -3.80 18.72
N LYS A 6 -55.35 -2.83 18.53
CA LYS A 6 -55.07 -1.61 17.75
C LYS A 6 -53.89 -0.81 18.33
N TYR A 7 -53.84 -0.62 19.65
CA TYR A 7 -52.73 0.06 20.32
C TYR A 7 -51.42 -0.71 20.19
N PHE A 8 -51.46 -2.04 20.33
CA PHE A 8 -50.28 -2.88 20.13
C PHE A 8 -49.75 -2.81 18.69
N SER A 9 -50.63 -2.83 17.69
CA SER A 9 -50.23 -2.69 16.28
C SER A 9 -49.57 -1.33 16.02
N VAL A 10 -50.14 -0.24 16.51
CA VAL A 10 -49.55 1.11 16.37
C VAL A 10 -48.19 1.20 17.06
N PHE A 11 -48.05 0.60 18.25
CA PHE A 11 -46.76 0.52 18.94
C PHE A 11 -45.74 -0.28 18.13
N ALA A 12 -46.12 -1.44 17.59
CA ALA A 12 -45.24 -2.28 16.79
C ALA A 12 -44.76 -1.58 15.51
N PHE A 13 -45.65 -0.84 14.82
CA PHE A 13 -45.27 -0.03 13.66
C PHE A 13 -44.29 1.09 14.02
N ASN A 14 -44.59 1.87 15.07
CA ASN A 14 -43.67 2.92 15.51
C ASN A 14 -42.31 2.37 15.98
N ALA A 15 -42.30 1.17 16.58
CA ALA A 15 -41.07 0.50 16.95
C ALA A 15 -40.29 0.03 15.72
N ALA A 16 -40.96 -0.51 14.70
CA ALA A 16 -40.34 -0.90 13.44
C ALA A 16 -39.73 0.31 12.71
N ASP A 17 -40.45 1.43 12.60
CA ASP A 17 -39.96 2.65 11.94
C ASP A 17 -38.70 3.18 12.64
N LYS A 18 -38.71 3.24 13.98
CA LYS A 18 -37.52 3.63 14.76
C LYS A 18 -36.35 2.66 14.60
N MET A 19 -36.62 1.36 14.49
CA MET A 19 -35.59 0.36 14.23
C MET A 19 -34.99 0.52 12.83
N GLU A 20 -35.79 0.89 11.84
CA GLU A 20 -35.32 1.17 10.48
C GLU A 20 -34.47 2.45 10.42
N GLU A 21 -34.91 3.54 11.06
CA GLU A 21 -34.13 4.78 11.17
C GLU A 21 -32.76 4.52 11.82
N THR A 22 -32.75 3.83 12.97
CA THR A 22 -31.49 3.50 13.66
C THR A 22 -30.59 2.57 12.86
N ALA A 23 -31.16 1.62 12.11
CA ALA A 23 -30.38 0.78 11.19
C ALA A 23 -29.75 1.61 10.07
N HIS A 24 -30.48 2.59 9.52
CA HIS A 24 -29.97 3.47 8.48
C HIS A 24 -28.85 4.38 9.01
N GLU A 25 -28.98 4.93 10.21
CA GLU A 25 -27.92 5.72 10.84
C GLU A 25 -26.65 4.90 11.09
N ILE A 26 -26.80 3.64 11.52
CA ILE A 26 -25.67 2.73 11.73
C ILE A 26 -24.98 2.40 10.39
N ALA A 27 -25.77 2.21 9.32
CA ALA A 27 -25.25 1.96 7.99
C ALA A 27 -24.43 3.14 7.47
N GLU A 28 -24.93 4.38 7.61
CA GLU A 28 -24.21 5.60 7.23
C GLU A 28 -22.92 5.78 8.04
N LYS A 29 -22.97 5.66 9.37
CA LYS A 29 -21.76 5.71 10.23
C LYS A 29 -20.75 4.61 9.86
N ARG A 30 -21.21 3.43 9.44
CA ARG A 30 -20.33 2.36 8.98
C ARG A 30 -19.68 2.72 7.65
N ARG A 31 -20.42 3.33 6.73
CA ARG A 31 -19.91 3.79 5.44
C ARG A 31 -18.84 4.87 5.63
N GLU A 32 -19.11 5.88 6.43
CA GLU A 32 -18.14 6.95 6.74
C GLU A 32 -16.84 6.39 7.33
N ARG A 33 -16.94 5.47 8.30
CA ARG A 33 -15.75 4.80 8.88
C ARG A 33 -14.97 4.01 7.85
N MET A 34 -15.64 3.32 6.94
CA MET A 34 -14.99 2.55 5.87
C MET A 34 -14.30 3.46 4.85
N GLU A 35 -14.92 4.59 4.49
CA GLU A 35 -14.32 5.58 3.60
C GLU A 35 -13.07 6.22 4.24
N ALA A 36 -13.15 6.60 5.51
CA ALA A 36 -12.01 7.11 6.28
C ALA A 36 -10.88 6.09 6.38
N PHE A 37 -11.21 4.82 6.68
CA PHE A 37 -10.23 3.74 6.75
C PHE A 37 -9.54 3.50 5.40
N ARG A 38 -10.30 3.48 4.30
CA ARG A 38 -9.73 3.36 2.94
C ARG A 38 -8.78 4.51 2.61
N LYS A 39 -9.12 5.73 3.01
CA LYS A 39 -8.26 6.90 2.82
C LYS A 39 -6.95 6.76 3.60
N GLN A 40 -7.02 6.41 4.87
CA GLN A 40 -5.84 6.17 5.71
C GLN A 40 -4.96 5.04 5.16
N GLN A 41 -5.57 3.96 4.68
CA GLN A 41 -4.84 2.84 4.09
C GLN A 41 -4.08 3.27 2.83
N LYS A 42 -4.69 4.08 1.97
CA LYS A 42 -4.02 4.64 0.77
C LYS A 42 -2.86 5.54 1.15
N GLU A 43 -3.08 6.50 2.06
CA GLU A 43 -2.03 7.41 2.53
C GLU A 43 -0.86 6.65 3.17
N MET A 44 -1.15 5.61 3.95
CA MET A 44 -0.12 4.77 4.56
C MET A 44 0.66 3.96 3.50
N ALA A 45 -0.03 3.41 2.50
CA ALA A 45 0.60 2.67 1.42
C ALA A 45 1.52 3.57 0.58
N GLU A 46 1.10 4.80 0.28
CA GLU A 46 1.91 5.79 -0.43
C GLU A 46 3.16 6.16 0.38
N ARG A 47 3.01 6.52 1.67
CA ARG A 47 4.16 6.83 2.54
C ARG A 47 5.14 5.67 2.67
N MET A 48 4.65 4.44 2.79
CA MET A 48 5.51 3.27 2.85
C MET A 48 6.26 3.09 1.54
N ARG A 49 5.58 3.26 0.40
CA ARG A 49 6.21 3.15 -0.91
C ARG A 49 7.30 4.21 -1.13
N GLU A 50 7.06 5.46 -0.73
CA GLU A 50 8.07 6.51 -0.78
C GLU A 50 9.30 6.15 0.07
N LYS A 51 9.09 5.71 1.31
CA LYS A 51 10.19 5.27 2.19
C LYS A 51 10.97 4.08 1.60
N PHE A 52 10.27 3.15 0.95
CA PHE A 52 10.93 2.02 0.28
C PHE A 52 11.73 2.47 -0.94
N GLU A 53 11.22 3.40 -1.74
CA GLU A 53 11.95 3.94 -2.90
C GLU A 53 13.19 4.74 -2.44
N GLU A 54 13.07 5.52 -1.37
CA GLU A 54 14.17 6.25 -0.73
C GLU A 54 15.25 5.28 -0.20
N GLN A 55 14.87 4.30 0.61
CA GLN A 55 15.82 3.30 1.13
C GLN A 55 16.47 2.46 0.02
N ARG A 56 15.71 2.08 -1.01
CA ARG A 56 16.25 1.35 -2.16
C ARG A 56 17.31 2.18 -2.89
N SER A 57 17.08 3.49 -3.04
CA SER A 57 18.05 4.38 -3.67
C SER A 57 19.34 4.49 -2.85
N GLU A 58 19.22 4.67 -1.52
CA GLU A 58 20.36 4.74 -0.60
C GLU A 58 21.16 3.44 -0.57
N VAL A 59 20.49 2.30 -0.49
CA VAL A 59 21.13 0.98 -0.46
C VAL A 59 21.83 0.69 -1.78
N SER A 60 21.23 1.03 -2.93
CA SER A 60 21.88 0.82 -4.23
C SER A 60 23.14 1.69 -4.39
N GLY A 61 23.09 2.94 -3.89
CA GLY A 61 24.23 3.85 -3.91
C GLY A 61 25.38 3.33 -3.05
N LYS A 62 25.08 2.97 -1.80
CA LYS A 62 26.08 2.42 -0.85
C LYS A 62 26.65 1.09 -1.33
N ALA A 63 25.82 0.19 -1.87
CA ALA A 63 26.28 -1.08 -2.41
C ALA A 63 27.22 -0.87 -3.61
N ARG A 64 26.90 0.07 -4.50
CA ARG A 64 27.76 0.42 -5.65
C ARG A 64 29.09 1.02 -5.20
N GLU A 65 29.09 1.90 -4.21
CA GLU A 65 30.31 2.47 -3.64
C GLU A 65 31.17 1.40 -2.97
N GLN A 66 30.57 0.53 -2.15
CA GLN A 66 31.30 -0.56 -1.49
C GLN A 66 31.92 -1.53 -2.50
N ILE A 67 31.19 -1.89 -3.57
CA ILE A 67 31.72 -2.74 -4.64
C ILE A 67 32.93 -2.06 -5.32
N LEU A 68 32.83 -0.76 -5.62
CA LEU A 68 33.94 -0.01 -6.24
C LEU A 68 35.13 0.12 -5.29
N GLN A 69 34.90 0.32 -3.99
CA GLN A 69 35.96 0.37 -2.98
C GLN A 69 36.69 -0.96 -2.85
N VAL A 70 35.96 -2.07 -2.73
CA VAL A 70 36.55 -3.41 -2.66
C VAL A 70 37.34 -3.72 -3.93
N LEU A 71 36.85 -3.36 -5.11
CA LEU A 71 37.57 -3.54 -6.38
C LEU A 71 38.83 -2.67 -6.47
N ALA A 72 38.81 -1.45 -5.92
CA ALA A 72 39.98 -0.57 -5.88
C ALA A 72 41.04 -1.05 -4.87
N GLU A 73 40.62 -1.53 -3.69
CA GLU A 73 41.50 -2.03 -2.64
C GLU A 73 42.11 -3.39 -2.97
N THR A 74 41.37 -4.26 -3.66
CA THR A 74 41.90 -5.59 -4.03
C THR A 74 42.88 -5.53 -5.20
N GLY A 75 42.93 -4.44 -5.99
CA GLY A 75 43.88 -4.29 -7.10
C GLY A 75 43.76 -5.35 -8.21
N VAL A 76 42.65 -6.11 -8.22
CA VAL A 76 42.51 -7.36 -9.00
C VAL A 76 41.84 -7.16 -10.36
N ALA A 77 41.18 -6.02 -10.61
CA ALA A 77 40.46 -5.81 -11.87
C ALA A 77 41.17 -4.81 -12.77
N THR A 78 41.53 -5.25 -13.98
CA THR A 78 41.90 -4.34 -15.07
C THR A 78 40.71 -3.41 -15.38
N LYS A 79 41.00 -2.22 -15.91
CA LYS A 79 39.97 -1.20 -16.21
C LYS A 79 38.80 -1.75 -17.05
N SER A 80 39.08 -2.73 -17.93
CA SER A 80 38.06 -3.42 -18.73
C SER A 80 37.13 -4.31 -17.91
N GLU A 81 37.63 -5.04 -16.91
CA GLU A 81 36.80 -5.93 -16.07
C GLU A 81 35.87 -5.12 -15.16
N VAL A 82 36.32 -3.94 -14.70
CA VAL A 82 35.47 -2.99 -13.96
C VAL A 82 34.37 -2.40 -14.85
N ASP A 83 34.68 -2.11 -16.10
CA ASP A 83 33.69 -1.57 -17.06
C ASP A 83 32.68 -2.65 -17.49
N GLU A 84 33.09 -3.91 -17.64
CA GLU A 84 32.18 -5.04 -17.84
C GLU A 84 31.24 -5.25 -16.64
N LEU A 85 31.76 -5.19 -15.42
CA LEU A 85 30.95 -5.27 -14.20
C LEU A 85 29.94 -4.12 -14.09
N LYS A 86 30.33 -2.88 -14.41
CA LYS A 86 29.39 -1.75 -14.47
C LYS A 86 28.28 -1.96 -15.49
N THR A 87 28.60 -2.58 -16.62
CA THR A 87 27.64 -2.88 -17.69
C THR A 87 26.65 -3.94 -17.21
N MET A 88 27.14 -5.04 -16.63
CA MET A 88 26.30 -6.10 -16.05
C MET A 88 25.39 -5.59 -14.93
N ILE A 89 25.90 -4.72 -14.04
CA ILE A 89 25.10 -4.10 -12.96
C ILE A 89 24.00 -3.20 -13.55
N SER A 90 24.31 -2.43 -14.60
CA SER A 90 23.32 -1.56 -15.26
C SER A 90 22.23 -2.38 -15.95
N GLU A 91 22.59 -3.47 -16.64
CA GLU A 91 21.62 -4.38 -17.26
C GLU A 91 20.73 -5.07 -16.23
N LEU A 92 21.29 -5.49 -15.09
CA LEU A 92 20.52 -6.04 -13.97
C LEU A 92 19.53 -5.03 -13.41
N SER A 93 19.95 -3.76 -13.24
CA SER A 93 19.05 -2.69 -12.78
C SER A 93 17.86 -2.53 -13.72
N VAL A 94 18.10 -2.49 -15.04
CA VAL A 94 17.04 -2.38 -16.05
C VAL A 94 16.09 -3.58 -16.01
N LYS A 95 16.61 -4.80 -15.85
CA LYS A 95 15.79 -6.02 -15.74
C LYS A 95 14.93 -6.01 -14.48
N VAL A 96 15.48 -5.56 -13.35
CA VAL A 96 14.72 -5.43 -12.09
C VAL A 96 13.60 -4.41 -12.23
N ASP A 97 13.86 -3.28 -12.89
CA ASP A 97 12.85 -2.24 -13.09
C ASP A 97 11.74 -2.68 -14.06
N LEU A 98 12.09 -3.43 -15.12
CA LEU A 98 11.12 -4.08 -15.99
C LEU A 98 10.25 -5.08 -15.23
N LEU A 99 10.85 -5.94 -14.40
CA LEU A 99 10.12 -6.90 -13.58
C LEU A 99 9.17 -6.20 -12.60
N ALA A 100 9.63 -5.14 -11.94
CA ALA A 100 8.82 -4.32 -11.04
C ALA A 100 7.65 -3.63 -11.76
N ALA A 101 7.85 -3.21 -13.02
CA ALA A 101 6.79 -2.64 -13.86
C ALA A 101 5.76 -3.68 -14.30
N THR A 102 6.18 -4.91 -14.65
CA THR A 102 5.24 -6.00 -14.96
C THR A 102 4.48 -6.51 -13.74
N ALA A 103 5.09 -6.52 -12.55
CA ALA A 103 4.43 -6.92 -11.31
C ALA A 103 3.32 -5.93 -10.89
N LYS A 104 3.42 -4.66 -11.29
CA LYS A 104 2.37 -3.62 -11.07
C LYS A 104 1.18 -3.71 -12.02
N LYS A 105 1.27 -4.49 -13.11
CA LYS A 105 0.20 -4.63 -14.13
C LYS A 105 -0.73 -5.83 -13.89
N LYS A 106 -0.42 -6.70 -12.93
CA LYS A 106 -1.32 -7.76 -12.43
C LYS A 106 -1.99 -7.30 -11.15
#